data_AF-V7AS01-F1
#
_entry.id   AF-V7AS01-F1
#
_cell.length_a   1.000
_cell.length_b   1.000
_cell.length_c   1.000
_cell.angle_alpha   90.00
_cell.angle_beta   90.00
_cell.angle_gamma   90.00
#
_symmetry.space_group_name_H-M   'P 1'
#
loop_
_entity.id
_entity.type
_entity.pdbx_description
1 polymer ?
#
loop_
_entity_poly.entity_id
_entity_poly.type
_entity_poly.pdbx_seq_one_letter_code
_entity_poly.pdbx_strand_id
1 'polypeptide(L)'
;MRVMSSSTCFTSLPPFFPSSLTKTTKPSPKFSMSMSEDPVREWILSEGKATKITKISPVGGGCINLASRYDTDAGSFFVKTNRSIGSSMFEAEALGLEAMYETGTICVPKPYKFGPLPNGGSFIIMEFIQFGASRGYQSELGKKLAEMHKAGKSSKGYGFDVDNTIGSTPQINTWSSDWIQFYGEHRLGYQLKLLLDRFGDRAIYEKGQRLVKSMGRLFANVVIEPCLLHGDLWSGNISSNRNGEPVILDPACYCLI
;
A
#
# COMPACT_ATOMS: atom_id res chain seq x y z
N MET A 1 61.04 38.06 15.93
CA MET A 1 60.86 39.47 15.49
C MET A 1 60.39 39.47 14.03
N ARG A 2 60.21 40.62 13.37
CA ARG A 2 59.47 40.79 12.09
C ARG A 2 60.36 40.60 10.83
N VAL A 3 59.77 40.69 9.61
CA VAL A 3 60.39 41.07 8.30
C VAL A 3 61.19 39.96 7.54
N MET A 4 61.17 39.79 6.19
CA MET A 4 60.24 40.18 5.08
C MET A 4 60.72 39.67 3.68
N SER A 5 59.91 39.85 2.62
CA SER A 5 60.29 39.95 1.17
C SER A 5 60.72 38.65 0.44
N SER A 6 60.65 38.47 -0.90
CA SER A 6 60.33 39.29 -2.11
C SER A 6 59.53 38.42 -3.15
N SER A 7 59.23 38.74 -4.43
CA SER A 7 59.52 39.87 -5.34
C SER A 7 58.52 39.98 -6.54
N THR A 8 58.81 40.89 -7.48
CA THR A 8 58.17 41.29 -8.78
C THR A 8 58.73 40.52 -10.02
N CYS A 9 58.40 40.72 -11.33
CA CYS A 9 57.73 41.80 -12.10
C CYS A 9 57.19 41.36 -13.52
N PHE A 10 56.74 42.30 -14.37
CA PHE A 10 56.15 42.17 -15.73
C PHE A 10 57.21 42.31 -16.90
N THR A 11 56.97 42.39 -18.24
CA THR A 11 55.81 42.62 -19.16
C THR A 11 56.16 42.25 -20.65
N SER A 12 55.20 41.95 -21.56
CA SER A 12 55.23 42.30 -23.03
C SER A 12 54.06 41.71 -23.89
N LEU A 13 53.86 42.23 -25.13
CA LEU A 13 52.79 41.94 -26.14
C LEU A 13 53.24 42.40 -27.57
N PRO A 14 52.51 42.14 -28.70
CA PRO A 14 51.60 41.04 -29.10
C PRO A 14 52.16 40.26 -30.35
N PRO A 15 51.80 40.39 -31.67
CA PRO A 15 50.65 40.97 -32.44
C PRO A 15 50.00 40.05 -33.55
N PHE A 16 48.90 40.57 -34.16
CA PHE A 16 48.29 40.26 -35.49
C PHE A 16 47.49 38.96 -35.81
N PHE A 17 46.81 39.00 -36.97
CA PHE A 17 45.54 38.35 -37.39
C PHE A 17 45.75 37.47 -38.67
N PRO A 18 44.83 36.56 -39.14
CA PRO A 18 43.43 36.88 -39.51
C PRO A 18 42.36 35.76 -39.33
N SER A 19 41.20 35.94 -39.98
CA SER A 19 39.91 35.30 -39.75
C SER A 19 39.63 34.01 -40.54
N SER A 20 38.65 33.23 -40.06
CA SER A 20 37.77 32.45 -40.94
C SER A 20 36.33 32.41 -40.40
N LEU A 21 35.35 32.30 -41.30
CA LEU A 21 33.92 32.19 -40.99
C LEU A 21 33.47 30.75 -41.16
N THR A 22 32.97 30.10 -40.11
CA THR A 22 32.31 28.79 -40.20
C THR A 22 30.87 28.88 -39.70
N LYS A 23 29.91 28.54 -40.58
CA LYS A 23 28.49 28.50 -40.24
C LYS A 23 28.19 27.24 -39.43
N THR A 24 27.92 27.37 -38.13
CA THR A 24 27.33 26.27 -37.36
C THR A 24 25.85 26.13 -37.70
N THR A 25 25.48 25.00 -38.28
CA THR A 25 24.09 24.67 -38.57
C THR A 25 23.34 24.38 -37.27
N LYS A 26 22.13 24.95 -37.12
CA LYS A 26 21.25 24.56 -36.00
C LYS A 26 20.84 23.09 -36.18
N PRO A 27 20.97 22.24 -35.15
CA PRO A 27 20.42 20.89 -35.22
C PRO A 27 18.90 20.96 -35.30
N SER A 28 18.30 20.12 -36.14
CA SER A 28 16.85 19.93 -36.17
C SER A 28 16.38 19.27 -34.86
N PRO A 29 15.17 19.59 -34.37
CA PRO A 29 14.63 18.96 -33.18
C PRO A 29 14.35 17.48 -33.48
N LYS A 30 15.16 16.59 -32.90
CA LYS A 30 14.81 15.16 -32.81
C LYS A 30 13.54 15.06 -31.99
N PHE A 31 12.47 14.51 -32.58
CA PHE A 31 11.29 14.11 -31.82
C PHE A 31 11.67 12.96 -30.88
N SER A 32 11.98 13.30 -29.63
CA SER A 32 12.07 12.32 -28.56
C SER A 32 10.65 11.88 -28.21
N MET A 33 10.28 10.65 -28.55
CA MET A 33 9.13 10.01 -27.95
C MET A 33 9.49 9.66 -26.50
N SER A 34 9.12 10.53 -25.56
CA SER A 34 9.14 10.19 -24.15
C SER A 34 8.11 9.08 -23.91
N MET A 35 8.58 7.83 -23.85
CA MET A 35 7.85 6.78 -23.14
C MET A 35 7.54 7.32 -21.74
N SER A 36 6.28 7.24 -21.31
CA SER A 36 5.90 7.80 -20.01
C SER A 36 6.53 6.98 -18.89
N GLU A 37 7.28 7.64 -18.00
CA GLU A 37 7.82 7.08 -16.74
C GLU A 37 6.72 6.78 -15.69
N ASP A 38 5.57 6.33 -16.16
CA ASP A 38 4.35 6.09 -15.40
C ASP A 38 4.03 4.59 -15.53
N PRO A 39 4.56 3.75 -14.62
CA PRO A 39 4.41 2.29 -14.71
C PRO A 39 2.95 1.84 -14.57
N VAL A 40 2.07 2.69 -14.05
CA VAL A 40 0.62 2.45 -14.05
C VAL A 40 0.06 2.51 -15.46
N ARG A 41 0.45 3.52 -16.25
CA ARG A 41 0.04 3.61 -17.67
C ARG A 41 0.65 2.49 -18.50
N GLU A 42 1.93 2.20 -18.30
CA GLU A 42 2.63 1.13 -19.02
C GLU A 42 1.91 -0.21 -18.79
N TRP A 43 1.62 -0.56 -17.53
CA TRP A 43 0.90 -1.79 -17.20
C TRP A 43 -0.51 -1.82 -17.79
N ILE A 44 -1.29 -0.75 -17.63
CA ILE A 44 -2.68 -0.67 -18.14
C ILE A 44 -2.71 -0.84 -19.68
N LEU A 45 -1.75 -0.26 -20.39
CA LEU A 45 -1.66 -0.29 -21.85
C LEU A 45 -0.94 -1.55 -22.40
N SER A 46 -0.56 -2.49 -21.53
CA SER A 46 0.09 -3.75 -21.90
C SER A 46 -0.60 -4.97 -21.26
N GLU A 47 -0.21 -5.35 -20.04
CA GLU A 47 -0.82 -6.42 -19.25
C GLU A 47 -2.32 -6.20 -19.01
N GLY A 48 -2.75 -4.95 -18.83
CA GLY A 48 -4.14 -4.52 -18.68
C GLY A 48 -4.96 -4.51 -19.99
N LYS A 49 -4.33 -4.75 -21.15
CA LYS A 49 -4.96 -4.93 -22.47
C LYS A 49 -5.77 -3.73 -23.01
N ALA A 50 -5.67 -2.55 -22.41
CA ALA A 50 -6.22 -1.32 -22.98
C ALA A 50 -5.36 -0.83 -24.16
N THR A 51 -5.98 -0.26 -25.20
CA THR A 51 -5.24 0.49 -26.22
C THR A 51 -5.14 1.99 -25.88
N LYS A 52 -6.04 2.50 -25.02
CA LYS A 52 -6.09 3.90 -24.63
C LYS A 52 -6.70 4.12 -23.24
N ILE A 53 -6.09 4.99 -22.46
CA ILE A 53 -6.73 5.59 -21.28
C ILE A 53 -7.54 6.80 -21.76
N THR A 54 -8.86 6.74 -21.58
CA THR A 54 -9.82 7.75 -22.05
C THR A 54 -10.05 8.86 -21.03
N LYS A 55 -9.95 8.54 -19.73
CA LYS A 55 -10.08 9.50 -18.62
C LYS A 55 -9.32 9.01 -17.40
N ILE A 56 -8.79 9.94 -16.61
CA ILE A 56 -8.37 9.69 -15.23
C ILE A 56 -9.20 10.61 -14.34
N SER A 57 -9.82 10.06 -13.30
CA SER A 57 -10.64 10.80 -12.33
C SER A 57 -10.15 10.50 -10.91
N PRO A 58 -9.89 11.50 -10.04
CA PRO A 58 -9.63 11.22 -8.64
C PRO A 58 -10.87 10.59 -7.99
N VAL A 59 -10.65 9.71 -7.01
CA VAL A 59 -11.74 9.12 -6.20
C VAL A 59 -11.52 9.48 -4.74
N GLY A 60 -12.58 9.92 -4.05
CA GLY A 60 -12.51 10.17 -2.61
C GLY A 60 -12.46 8.86 -1.81
N GLY A 61 -11.81 8.88 -0.65
CA GLY A 61 -11.79 7.76 0.30
C GLY A 61 -10.44 7.56 1.01
N GLY A 62 -9.33 7.76 0.31
CA GLY A 62 -8.00 7.55 0.87
C GLY A 62 -7.56 8.65 1.85
N CYS A 63 -7.40 8.30 3.13
CA CYS A 63 -6.83 9.20 4.15
C CYS A 63 -5.30 9.36 4.02
N ILE A 64 -4.62 8.39 3.41
CA ILE A 64 -3.14 8.31 3.29
C ILE A 64 -2.70 8.22 1.82
N ASN A 65 -3.51 7.60 0.96
CA ASN A 65 -3.16 7.27 -0.42
C ASN A 65 -4.02 8.05 -1.43
N LEU A 66 -3.43 8.49 -2.54
CA LEU A 66 -4.15 9.12 -3.63
C LEU A 66 -4.82 8.03 -4.49
N ALA A 67 -6.15 7.94 -4.41
CA ALA A 67 -6.98 7.04 -5.20
C ALA A 67 -7.41 7.69 -6.54
N SER A 68 -7.43 6.92 -7.62
CA SER A 68 -7.83 7.36 -8.95
C SER A 68 -8.45 6.24 -9.78
N ARG A 69 -9.53 6.56 -10.49
CA ARG A 69 -10.18 5.72 -11.50
C ARG A 69 -9.55 6.03 -12.86
N TYR A 70 -9.04 5.00 -13.52
CA TYR A 70 -8.54 5.04 -14.89
C TYR A 70 -9.59 4.40 -15.79
N ASP A 71 -10.24 5.20 -16.63
CA ASP A 71 -11.17 4.70 -17.65
C ASP A 71 -10.41 4.41 -18.94
N THR A 72 -10.68 3.26 -19.54
CA THR A 72 -10.02 2.78 -20.77
C THR A 72 -11.02 2.24 -21.76
N ASP A 73 -10.55 1.77 -22.92
CA ASP A 73 -11.35 1.01 -23.88
C ASP A 73 -11.52 -0.48 -23.51
N ALA A 74 -10.72 -1.02 -22.58
CA ALA A 74 -10.83 -2.39 -22.08
C ALA A 74 -11.61 -2.51 -20.75
N GLY A 75 -12.03 -1.38 -20.15
CA GLY A 75 -12.71 -1.33 -18.85
C GLY A 75 -12.22 -0.18 -17.98
N SER A 76 -12.52 -0.23 -16.68
CA SER A 76 -12.04 0.74 -15.68
C SER A 76 -11.11 0.04 -14.69
N PHE A 77 -10.00 0.70 -14.34
CA PHE A 77 -9.08 0.28 -13.28
C PHE A 77 -9.15 1.24 -12.09
N PHE A 78 -8.99 0.71 -10.88
CA PHE A 78 -8.79 1.51 -9.69
C PHE A 78 -7.31 1.48 -9.31
N VAL A 79 -6.75 2.64 -9.03
CA VAL A 79 -5.32 2.81 -8.74
C VAL A 79 -5.17 3.59 -7.45
N LYS A 80 -4.36 3.09 -6.52
CA LYS A 80 -3.85 3.87 -5.39
C LYS A 80 -2.38 4.19 -5.64
N THR A 81 -1.96 5.39 -5.25
CA THR A 81 -0.56 5.81 -5.27
C THR A 81 -0.18 6.48 -3.95
N ASN A 82 1.07 6.29 -3.53
CA ASN A 82 1.66 7.00 -2.41
C ASN A 82 3.07 7.47 -2.81
N ARG A 83 3.43 8.72 -2.52
CA ARG A 83 4.75 9.29 -2.90
C ARG A 83 5.83 9.14 -1.83
N SER A 84 5.46 8.69 -0.64
CA SER A 84 6.34 8.66 0.55
C SER A 84 6.52 7.27 1.14
N ILE A 85 5.70 6.29 0.76
CA ILE A 85 5.73 4.91 1.26
C ILE A 85 6.23 3.97 0.16
N GLY A 86 7.18 3.10 0.51
CA GLY A 86 7.71 2.05 -0.38
C GLY A 86 6.72 0.92 -0.66
N SER A 87 7.09 0.02 -1.56
CA SER A 87 6.17 -1.00 -2.13
C SER A 87 5.52 -1.93 -1.11
N SER A 88 6.13 -2.19 0.05
CA SER A 88 5.69 -3.20 1.02
C SER A 88 4.26 -3.00 1.55
N MET A 89 3.78 -1.76 1.65
CA MET A 89 2.39 -1.47 2.03
C MET A 89 1.40 -2.00 0.97
N PHE A 90 1.68 -1.75 -0.31
CA PHE A 90 0.82 -2.19 -1.42
C PHE A 90 1.03 -3.64 -1.83
N GLU A 91 2.23 -4.19 -1.59
CA GLU A 91 2.51 -5.63 -1.63
C GLU A 91 1.62 -6.38 -0.63
N ALA A 92 1.61 -5.94 0.63
CA ALA A 92 0.76 -6.53 1.66
C ALA A 92 -0.75 -6.32 1.41
N GLU A 93 -1.15 -5.16 0.88
CA GLU A 93 -2.54 -4.92 0.47
C GLU A 93 -2.95 -5.87 -0.68
N ALA A 94 -2.09 -6.05 -1.69
CA ALA A 94 -2.34 -6.97 -2.80
C ALA A 94 -2.42 -8.44 -2.34
N LEU A 95 -1.51 -8.88 -1.47
CA LEU A 95 -1.53 -10.23 -0.89
C LEU A 95 -2.78 -10.45 -0.04
N GLY A 96 -3.19 -9.45 0.75
CA GLY A 96 -4.43 -9.49 1.54
C GLY A 96 -5.70 -9.55 0.68
N LEU A 97 -5.72 -8.82 -0.44
CA LEU A 97 -6.83 -8.83 -1.41
C LEU A 97 -6.92 -10.16 -2.18
N GLU A 98 -5.81 -10.67 -2.71
CA GLU A 98 -5.82 -11.94 -3.46
C GLU A 98 -6.20 -13.11 -2.54
N ALA A 99 -5.68 -13.13 -1.30
CA ALA A 99 -6.05 -14.09 -0.26
C ALA A 99 -7.56 -14.15 0.03
N MET A 100 -8.26 -13.00 0.02
CA MET A 100 -9.72 -12.96 0.15
C MET A 100 -10.42 -13.35 -1.15
N TYR A 101 -9.88 -12.91 -2.30
CA TYR A 101 -10.43 -13.22 -3.63
C TYR A 101 -10.43 -14.72 -3.92
N GLU A 102 -9.35 -15.42 -3.61
CA GLU A 102 -9.19 -16.88 -3.77
C GLU A 102 -10.22 -17.70 -2.98
N THR A 103 -10.81 -17.15 -1.90
CA THR A 103 -11.89 -17.85 -1.18
C THR A 103 -13.16 -18.02 -2.03
N GLY A 104 -13.40 -17.14 -3.01
CA GLY A 104 -14.63 -17.11 -3.80
C GLY A 104 -15.90 -16.79 -3.00
N THR A 105 -15.77 -16.18 -1.81
CA THR A 105 -16.89 -16.00 -0.86
C THR A 105 -17.56 -14.62 -0.96
N ILE A 106 -16.90 -13.58 -0.45
CA ILE A 106 -17.32 -12.17 -0.46
C ILE A 106 -16.62 -11.39 -1.58
N CYS A 107 -17.24 -10.33 -2.08
CA CYS A 107 -16.65 -9.52 -3.14
C CYS A 107 -15.54 -8.62 -2.60
N VAL A 108 -14.37 -8.68 -3.22
CA VAL A 108 -13.20 -7.80 -2.98
C VAL A 108 -12.62 -7.38 -4.33
N PRO A 109 -12.01 -6.18 -4.46
CA PRO A 109 -11.35 -5.79 -5.71
C PRO A 109 -10.21 -6.75 -6.05
N LYS A 110 -10.24 -7.37 -7.24
CA LYS A 110 -9.08 -8.19 -7.66
C LYS A 110 -7.83 -7.31 -7.79
N PRO A 111 -6.71 -7.63 -7.10
CA PRO A 111 -5.44 -6.95 -7.34
C PRO A 111 -4.83 -7.42 -8.66
N TYR A 112 -4.15 -6.52 -9.37
CA TYR A 112 -3.49 -6.84 -10.65
C TYR A 112 -1.99 -6.60 -10.64
N LYS A 113 -1.54 -5.48 -10.05
CA LYS A 113 -0.12 -5.11 -10.00
C LYS A 113 0.14 -4.16 -8.84
N PHE A 114 1.27 -4.31 -8.17
CA PHE A 114 1.84 -3.28 -7.31
C PHE A 114 3.30 -3.05 -7.70
N GLY A 115 3.89 -1.93 -7.26
CA GLY A 115 5.29 -1.65 -7.54
C GLY A 115 5.77 -0.27 -7.06
N PRO A 116 7.08 0.01 -7.20
CA PRO A 116 7.63 1.33 -6.93
C PRO A 116 7.26 2.34 -8.01
N LEU A 117 7.22 3.62 -7.65
CA LEU A 117 7.18 4.74 -8.61
C LEU A 117 8.60 5.26 -8.85
N PRO A 118 9.01 5.59 -10.09
CA PRO A 118 10.40 5.95 -10.39
C PRO A 118 10.88 7.24 -9.70
N ASN A 119 9.96 8.16 -9.40
CA ASN A 119 10.24 9.39 -8.65
C ASN A 119 10.07 9.24 -7.12
N GLY A 120 10.11 7.99 -6.62
CA GLY A 120 9.88 7.66 -5.20
C GLY A 120 8.42 7.37 -4.88
N GLY A 121 8.21 6.52 -3.87
CA GLY A 121 6.89 6.00 -3.51
C GLY A 121 6.51 4.71 -4.25
N SER A 122 5.22 4.41 -4.29
CA SER A 122 4.68 3.14 -4.78
C SER A 122 3.22 3.26 -5.26
N PHE A 123 2.73 2.20 -5.92
CA PHE A 123 1.37 2.09 -6.43
C PHE A 123 0.77 0.68 -6.27
N ILE A 124 -0.56 0.59 -6.36
CA ILE A 124 -1.32 -0.63 -6.64
C ILE A 124 -2.41 -0.36 -7.69
N ILE A 125 -2.61 -1.31 -8.58
CA ILE A 125 -3.65 -1.37 -9.61
C ILE A 125 -4.55 -2.56 -9.29
N MET A 126 -5.86 -2.33 -9.27
CA MET A 126 -6.88 -3.33 -8.96
C MET A 126 -8.16 -3.08 -9.77
N GLU A 127 -9.10 -4.01 -9.67
CA GLU A 127 -10.43 -3.94 -10.27
C GLU A 127 -11.19 -2.66 -9.86
N PHE A 128 -11.78 -1.95 -10.82
CA PHE A 128 -12.74 -0.89 -10.50
C PHE A 128 -14.13 -1.49 -10.24
N ILE A 129 -14.41 -1.83 -8.99
CA ILE A 129 -15.77 -2.19 -8.57
C ILE A 129 -16.63 -0.92 -8.55
N GLN A 130 -17.68 -0.86 -9.37
CA GLN A 130 -18.65 0.24 -9.29
C GLN A 130 -19.70 -0.02 -8.21
N PHE A 131 -19.71 0.84 -7.19
CA PHE A 131 -20.68 0.77 -6.11
C PHE A 131 -22.11 1.12 -6.55
N GLY A 132 -23.09 0.52 -5.89
CA GLY A 132 -24.51 0.82 -6.03
C GLY A 132 -24.97 2.00 -5.17
N ALA A 133 -26.24 2.40 -5.32
CA ALA A 133 -26.86 3.44 -4.50
C ALA A 133 -27.39 2.91 -3.14
N SER A 134 -27.47 1.60 -2.98
CA SER A 134 -27.87 0.94 -1.72
C SER A 134 -26.64 0.50 -0.93
N ARG A 135 -26.76 0.44 0.40
CA ARG A 135 -25.74 -0.11 1.33
C ARG A 135 -25.79 -1.65 1.45
N GLY A 136 -26.48 -2.32 0.52
CA GLY A 136 -26.67 -3.76 0.50
C GLY A 136 -27.52 -4.28 1.68
N TYR A 137 -27.58 -5.59 1.81
CA TYR A 137 -28.25 -6.27 2.91
C TYR A 137 -27.22 -6.71 3.96
N GLN A 138 -27.34 -6.19 5.19
CA GLN A 138 -26.47 -6.54 6.32
C GLN A 138 -26.45 -8.04 6.65
N SER A 139 -27.56 -8.74 6.39
CA SER A 139 -27.65 -10.20 6.51
C SER A 139 -26.75 -10.95 5.53
N GLU A 140 -26.70 -10.51 4.27
CA GLU A 140 -25.84 -11.13 3.26
C GLU A 140 -24.38 -10.76 3.48
N LEU A 141 -24.07 -9.54 3.94
CA LEU A 141 -22.71 -9.17 4.41
C LEU A 141 -22.23 -10.10 5.53
N GLY A 142 -23.04 -10.32 6.58
CA GLY A 142 -22.68 -11.19 7.70
C GLY A 142 -22.49 -12.65 7.27
N LYS A 143 -23.36 -13.15 6.39
CA LYS A 143 -23.24 -14.50 5.78
C LYS A 143 -21.96 -14.63 4.95
N LYS A 144 -21.70 -13.68 4.06
CA LYS A 144 -20.54 -13.67 3.15
C LYS A 144 -19.21 -13.56 3.90
N LEU A 145 -19.17 -12.78 4.97
CA LEU A 145 -18.01 -12.71 5.87
C LEU A 145 -17.78 -14.03 6.63
N ALA A 146 -18.84 -14.67 7.10
CA ALA A 146 -18.74 -15.98 7.76
C ALA A 146 -18.32 -17.11 6.79
N GLU A 147 -18.75 -17.05 5.53
CA GLU A 147 -18.24 -17.90 4.46
C GLU A 147 -16.72 -17.69 4.27
N MET A 148 -16.26 -16.44 4.19
CA MET A 148 -14.83 -16.09 4.05
C MET A 148 -13.97 -16.64 5.19
N HIS A 149 -14.38 -16.40 6.44
CA HIS A 149 -13.67 -16.90 7.63
C HIS A 149 -13.61 -18.45 7.67
N LYS A 150 -14.63 -19.13 7.12
CA LYS A 150 -14.68 -20.60 7.09
C LYS A 150 -13.82 -21.20 5.96
N ALA A 151 -13.68 -20.49 4.85
CA ALA A 151 -12.92 -20.92 3.68
C ALA A 151 -11.40 -20.64 3.81
N GLY A 152 -11.03 -19.42 4.22
CA GLY A 152 -9.63 -19.04 4.38
C GLY A 152 -9.04 -19.62 5.68
N LYS A 153 -8.27 -20.70 5.57
CA LYS A 153 -7.54 -21.33 6.69
C LYS A 153 -6.02 -21.23 6.50
N SER A 154 -5.26 -21.33 7.59
CA SER A 154 -3.80 -21.49 7.58
C SER A 154 -3.39 -22.80 8.25
N SER A 155 -2.30 -23.42 7.77
CA SER A 155 -1.59 -24.51 8.44
C SER A 155 -0.35 -24.05 9.21
N LYS A 156 0.10 -22.80 9.01
CA LYS A 156 1.23 -22.17 9.72
C LYS A 156 0.82 -21.60 11.10
N GLY A 157 -0.46 -21.29 11.29
CA GLY A 157 -1.03 -20.85 12.57
C GLY A 157 -1.67 -19.47 12.50
N TYR A 158 -1.33 -18.60 13.44
CA TYR A 158 -1.75 -17.20 13.51
C TYR A 158 -0.62 -16.30 13.02
N GLY A 159 -0.87 -15.50 11.99
CA GLY A 159 0.16 -14.74 11.29
C GLY A 159 -0.23 -14.48 9.83
N PHE A 160 0.72 -13.98 9.05
CA PHE A 160 0.58 -13.76 7.60
C PHE A 160 1.99 -13.72 7.00
N ASP A 161 2.14 -14.07 5.72
CA ASP A 161 3.49 -14.17 5.11
C ASP A 161 4.24 -12.84 4.96
N VAL A 162 3.55 -11.70 5.15
CA VAL A 162 4.19 -10.38 5.27
C VAL A 162 3.63 -9.58 6.44
N ASP A 163 4.50 -8.84 7.14
CA ASP A 163 4.10 -7.72 8.00
C ASP A 163 3.35 -6.68 7.14
N ASN A 164 2.29 -6.11 7.68
CA ASN A 164 1.46 -5.12 6.97
C ASN A 164 1.15 -3.90 7.83
N THR A 165 0.07 -3.16 7.56
CA THR A 165 -0.26 -1.94 8.29
C THR A 165 -1.74 -1.87 8.65
N ILE A 166 -2.03 -1.47 9.88
CA ILE A 166 -3.37 -1.05 10.31
C ILE A 166 -3.40 0.48 10.33
N GLY A 167 -4.10 1.08 9.35
CA GLY A 167 -3.91 2.48 9.00
C GLY A 167 -2.46 2.76 8.60
N SER A 168 -1.80 3.69 9.30
CA SER A 168 -0.36 3.99 9.13
C SER A 168 0.56 3.26 10.12
N THR A 169 0.02 2.40 11.00
CA THR A 169 0.81 1.71 12.03
C THR A 169 1.21 0.32 11.55
N PRO A 170 2.50 -0.09 11.66
CA PRO A 170 2.91 -1.45 11.33
C PRO A 170 2.12 -2.49 12.15
N GLN A 171 1.76 -3.59 11.50
CA GLN A 171 1.08 -4.73 12.09
C GLN A 171 1.96 -5.96 11.85
N ILE A 172 2.57 -6.44 12.95
CA ILE A 172 3.51 -7.56 12.94
C ILE A 172 2.73 -8.86 12.75
N ASN A 173 3.12 -9.68 11.79
CA ASN A 173 2.40 -10.88 11.36
C ASN A 173 3.24 -12.16 11.49
N THR A 174 4.35 -12.09 12.22
CA THR A 174 5.18 -13.25 12.59
C THR A 174 4.33 -14.42 13.10
N TRP A 175 4.57 -15.60 12.52
CA TRP A 175 3.78 -16.81 12.76
C TRP A 175 3.88 -17.32 14.20
N SER A 176 2.72 -17.61 14.80
CA SER A 176 2.54 -18.20 16.13
C SER A 176 1.58 -19.39 16.08
N SER A 177 1.82 -20.42 16.88
CA SER A 177 0.87 -21.53 17.10
C SER A 177 -0.20 -21.24 18.16
N ASP A 178 -0.04 -20.16 18.95
CA ASP A 178 -0.96 -19.76 20.02
C ASP A 178 -1.56 -18.37 19.73
N TRP A 179 -2.89 -18.27 19.77
CA TRP A 179 -3.64 -17.03 19.52
C TRP A 179 -3.47 -15.99 20.64
N ILE A 180 -3.40 -16.46 21.88
CA ILE A 180 -3.34 -15.61 23.08
C ILE A 180 -1.96 -14.97 23.18
N GLN A 181 -0.90 -15.70 22.81
CA GLN A 181 0.43 -15.14 22.57
C GLN A 181 0.39 -14.16 21.38
N PHE A 182 -0.09 -14.59 20.20
CA PHE A 182 -0.10 -13.75 18.99
C PHE A 182 -0.81 -12.40 19.21
N TYR A 183 -2.02 -12.43 19.75
CA TYR A 183 -2.80 -11.23 20.04
C TYR A 183 -2.23 -10.43 21.23
N GLY A 184 -1.63 -11.13 22.20
CA GLY A 184 -0.99 -10.52 23.36
C GLY A 184 0.27 -9.72 23.00
N GLU A 185 1.10 -10.26 22.11
CA GLU A 185 2.40 -9.69 21.71
C GLU A 185 2.26 -8.80 20.47
N HIS A 186 1.75 -9.34 19.36
CA HIS A 186 1.74 -8.69 18.04
C HIS A 186 0.50 -7.84 17.75
N ARG A 187 -0.47 -7.76 18.68
CA ARG A 187 -1.58 -6.79 18.62
C ARG A 187 -1.56 -5.85 19.82
N LEU A 188 -1.97 -6.32 21.01
CA LEU A 188 -2.07 -5.47 22.20
C LEU A 188 -0.71 -4.97 22.69
N GLY A 189 0.25 -5.88 22.88
CA GLY A 189 1.59 -5.57 23.40
C GLY A 189 2.34 -4.55 22.55
N TYR A 190 2.34 -4.73 21.23
CA TYR A 190 2.92 -3.80 20.27
C TYR A 190 2.31 -2.39 20.35
N GLN A 191 0.97 -2.27 20.33
CA GLN A 191 0.30 -0.97 20.43
C GLN A 191 0.56 -0.28 21.78
N LEU A 192 0.54 -1.03 22.89
CA LEU A 192 0.88 -0.50 24.22
C LEU A 192 2.33 0.01 24.28
N LYS A 193 3.27 -0.72 23.65
CA LYS A 193 4.68 -0.32 23.58
C LYS A 193 4.87 0.94 22.73
N LEU A 194 4.16 1.08 21.61
CA LEU A 194 4.14 2.31 20.82
C LEU A 194 3.59 3.52 21.61
N LEU A 195 2.54 3.33 22.43
CA LEU A 195 2.01 4.40 23.28
C LEU A 195 3.01 4.82 24.36
N LEU A 196 3.68 3.86 25.01
CA LEU A 196 4.74 4.13 25.98
C LEU A 196 5.90 4.91 25.34
N ASP A 197 6.36 4.51 24.16
CA ASP A 197 7.55 5.09 23.52
C ASP A 197 7.29 6.46 22.88
N ARG A 198 6.06 6.73 22.41
CA ARG A 198 5.69 8.04 21.84
C ARG A 198 5.25 9.06 22.88
N PHE A 199 4.58 8.63 23.95
CA PHE A 199 3.89 9.53 24.89
C PHE A 199 4.30 9.35 26.36
N GLY A 200 5.14 8.36 26.69
CA GLY A 200 5.60 8.11 28.06
C GLY A 200 4.55 7.49 28.99
N ASP A 201 3.38 7.08 28.49
CA ASP A 201 2.28 6.60 29.33
C ASP A 201 2.55 5.19 29.91
N ARG A 202 3.23 5.19 31.05
CA ARG A 202 3.44 4.00 31.89
C ARG A 202 2.13 3.46 32.47
N ALA A 203 1.14 4.31 32.73
CA ALA A 203 -0.09 3.91 33.38
C ALA A 203 -1.00 3.07 32.48
N ILE A 204 -1.11 3.40 31.18
CA ILE A 204 -1.80 2.53 30.21
C ILE A 204 -0.96 1.29 29.89
N TYR A 205 0.36 1.43 29.75
CA TYR A 205 1.26 0.31 29.47
C TYR A 205 1.19 -0.77 30.55
N GLU A 206 1.35 -0.42 31.83
CA GLU A 206 1.30 -1.37 32.94
C GLU A 206 -0.08 -2.01 33.11
N LYS A 207 -1.17 -1.25 32.89
CA LYS A 207 -2.54 -1.81 32.90
C LYS A 207 -2.71 -2.83 31.77
N GLY A 208 -2.30 -2.49 30.56
CA GLY A 208 -2.37 -3.37 29.39
C GLY A 208 -1.48 -4.60 29.52
N GLN A 209 -0.29 -4.48 30.08
CA GLN A 209 0.59 -5.62 30.38
C GLN A 209 0.00 -6.58 31.42
N ARG A 210 -0.78 -6.08 32.39
CA ARG A 210 -1.57 -6.93 33.30
C ARG A 210 -2.74 -7.62 32.60
N LEU A 211 -3.39 -6.94 31.64
CA LEU A 211 -4.44 -7.55 30.80
C LEU A 211 -3.88 -8.67 29.94
N VAL A 212 -2.82 -8.43 29.17
CA VAL A 212 -2.16 -9.45 28.32
C VAL A 212 -1.77 -10.69 29.15
N LYS A 213 -1.13 -10.50 30.31
CA LYS A 213 -0.74 -11.59 31.22
C LYS A 213 -1.90 -12.35 31.88
N SER A 214 -3.13 -11.84 31.81
CA SER A 214 -4.33 -12.51 32.33
C SER A 214 -5.31 -12.97 31.25
N MET A 215 -5.05 -12.61 29.98
CA MET A 215 -5.93 -12.85 28.83
C MET A 215 -6.23 -14.33 28.59
N GLY A 216 -5.31 -15.24 28.96
CA GLY A 216 -5.53 -16.69 28.90
C GLY A 216 -6.79 -17.18 29.65
N ARG A 217 -7.24 -16.43 30.67
CA ARG A 217 -8.46 -16.76 31.42
C ARG A 217 -9.75 -16.40 30.68
N LEU A 218 -9.69 -15.51 29.70
CA LEU A 218 -10.85 -15.06 28.91
C LEU A 218 -11.23 -16.05 27.80
N PHE A 219 -10.29 -16.89 27.37
CA PHE A 219 -10.45 -17.90 26.33
C PHE A 219 -10.39 -19.34 26.89
N ALA A 220 -10.53 -19.50 28.21
CA ALA A 220 -10.43 -20.80 28.87
C ALA A 220 -11.50 -21.78 28.35
N ASN A 221 -11.07 -22.99 28.00
CA ASN A 221 -11.88 -24.07 27.42
C ASN A 221 -12.45 -23.80 26.00
N VAL A 222 -11.93 -22.81 25.28
CA VAL A 222 -12.27 -22.55 23.88
C VAL A 222 -11.11 -22.97 22.97
N VAL A 223 -11.39 -23.81 21.97
CA VAL A 223 -10.46 -24.04 20.85
C VAL A 223 -10.69 -22.93 19.83
N ILE A 224 -9.61 -22.28 19.40
CA ILE A 224 -9.61 -21.25 18.37
C ILE A 224 -8.96 -21.88 17.12
N GLU A 225 -9.56 -21.65 15.96
CA GLU A 225 -8.95 -22.01 14.66
C GLU A 225 -8.50 -20.72 13.96
N PRO A 226 -7.32 -20.71 13.28
CA PRO A 226 -6.96 -19.64 12.37
C PRO A 226 -7.97 -19.54 11.21
N CYS A 227 -8.48 -18.34 11.01
CA CYS A 227 -9.37 -17.98 9.92
C CYS A 227 -8.91 -16.65 9.30
N LEU A 228 -9.04 -16.50 7.99
CA LEU A 228 -8.72 -15.25 7.28
C LEU A 228 -9.56 -14.10 7.83
N LEU A 229 -8.90 -13.08 8.39
CA LEU A 229 -9.54 -11.86 8.86
C LEU A 229 -9.20 -10.71 7.92
N HIS A 230 -10.20 -9.87 7.61
CA HIS A 230 -10.02 -8.60 6.87
C HIS A 230 -9.11 -7.59 7.60
N GLY A 231 -9.02 -7.70 8.93
CA GLY A 231 -8.19 -6.84 9.79
C GLY A 231 -8.79 -5.48 10.11
N ASP A 232 -9.23 -4.71 9.10
CA ASP A 232 -9.81 -3.36 9.27
C ASP A 232 -11.26 -3.28 8.76
N LEU A 233 -12.18 -4.04 9.36
CA LEU A 233 -13.58 -4.10 8.88
C LEU A 233 -14.49 -3.12 9.63
N TRP A 234 -14.70 -1.94 9.04
CA TRP A 234 -15.61 -0.90 9.53
C TRP A 234 -16.36 -0.21 8.39
N SER A 235 -17.25 0.72 8.69
CA SER A 235 -18.20 1.31 7.73
C SER A 235 -17.59 2.13 6.59
N GLY A 236 -16.31 2.54 6.66
CA GLY A 236 -15.57 3.12 5.53
C GLY A 236 -15.08 2.07 4.53
N ASN A 237 -14.84 0.84 4.99
CA ASN A 237 -14.28 -0.28 4.24
C ASN A 237 -15.36 -1.29 3.79
N ILE A 238 -16.64 -0.96 3.97
CA ILE A 238 -17.79 -1.76 3.58
C ILE A 238 -18.61 -0.98 2.54
N SER A 239 -18.88 -1.61 1.41
CA SER A 239 -19.68 -1.06 0.32
C SER A 239 -20.61 -2.12 -0.27
N SER A 240 -21.28 -1.81 -1.38
CA SER A 240 -22.02 -2.80 -2.17
C SER A 240 -21.92 -2.47 -3.65
N ASN A 241 -21.82 -3.48 -4.50
CA ASN A 241 -21.72 -3.30 -5.95
C ASN A 241 -23.08 -2.89 -6.57
N ARG A 242 -23.12 -2.69 -7.89
CA ARG A 242 -24.37 -2.38 -8.63
C ARG A 242 -25.50 -3.40 -8.46
N ASN A 243 -25.19 -4.66 -8.14
CA ASN A 243 -26.17 -5.73 -7.93
C ASN A 243 -26.71 -5.75 -6.48
N GLY A 244 -26.11 -4.95 -5.57
CA GLY A 244 -26.43 -4.95 -4.14
C GLY A 244 -25.65 -6.00 -3.32
N GLU A 245 -24.68 -6.67 -3.92
CA GLU A 245 -23.82 -7.65 -3.25
C GLU A 245 -22.78 -6.93 -2.36
N PRO A 246 -22.46 -7.46 -1.17
CA PRO A 246 -21.54 -6.82 -0.23
C PRO A 246 -20.10 -6.84 -0.76
N VAL A 247 -19.41 -5.70 -0.65
CA VAL A 247 -18.01 -5.51 -1.04
C VAL A 247 -17.21 -5.05 0.17
N ILE A 248 -16.04 -5.64 0.40
CA ILE A 248 -15.08 -5.17 1.43
C ILE A 248 -13.77 -4.70 0.79
N LEU A 249 -13.13 -3.71 1.42
CA LEU A 249 -12.10 -2.85 0.83
C LEU A 249 -10.98 -2.57 1.84
N ASP A 250 -9.78 -2.25 1.35
CA ASP A 250 -8.67 -1.74 2.17
C ASP A 250 -8.30 -2.65 3.37
N PRO A 251 -7.92 -3.93 3.12
CA PRO A 251 -7.65 -4.89 4.18
C PRO A 251 -6.33 -4.64 4.93
N ALA A 252 -6.32 -5.05 6.20
CA ALA A 252 -5.14 -5.22 7.03
C ALA A 252 -5.00 -6.70 7.44
N CYS A 253 -5.04 -7.61 6.45
CA CYS A 253 -5.26 -9.06 6.63
C CYS A 253 -4.30 -9.74 7.61
N TYR A 254 -4.80 -10.77 8.30
CA TYR A 254 -3.99 -11.78 9.01
C TYR A 254 -4.76 -13.10 9.18
N CYS A 255 -4.04 -14.14 9.60
CA CYS A 255 -4.47 -15.54 9.81
C CYS A 255 -4.82 -16.34 8.53
N LEU A 256 -4.01 -16.27 7.48
CA LEU A 256 -4.16 -17.09 6.27
C LEU A 256 -2.82 -17.58 5.68
N ILE A 257 -2.87 -18.85 5.22
CA ILE A 257 -1.83 -19.68 4.56
C ILE A 257 -0.48 -19.59 5.24
#